data_AF-A0A3D6ET64-F1
#
_entry.id   AF-A0A3D6ET64-F1
#
_cell.length_a   1.000
_cell.length_b   1.000
_cell.length_c   1.000
_cell.angle_alpha   90.00
_cell.angle_beta   90.00
_cell.angle_gamma   90.00
#
_symmetry.space_group_name_H-M   'P 1'
#
loop_
_entity.id
_entity.type
_entity.pdbx_description
1 polymer ?
#
loop_
_entity_poly.entity_id
_entity_poly.type
_entity_poly.pdbx_seq_one_letter_code
_entity_poly.pdbx_strand_id
1 'polypeptide(L)'
;MPTNKFDFLGQVTDDKLAPELERTSTRFHVTVAWVAIVLDPVFAITDYFNIANHWQTLLVIRVVVSALTLCALLLRKRFKLPSFVVALVPFSLISMQNAYVYAVIDADNVLGQNLNYMALLIGAAMFVLWRWYYSVLMIGVSAVATGFFLSVNKLVTPDYFFIHGGLLLIAVGIFTVVLINTRYRLVVRETRARLALRISNEAIRMQADQIKDINENLEKIVHERTAELETKNKALEEAAFINAHKLRAPVASILGLVGLMKSTSTVEDLKQISAMVQDSTEKLDAVVSEITRTIEGDTHTP
;
A
#
# COMPACT_ATOMS: atom_id res chain seq x y z
N MET A 1 -6.21 8.94 23.99
CA MET A 1 -4.84 8.43 23.76
C MET A 1 -4.39 8.94 22.40
N PRO A 2 -3.20 9.54 22.27
CA PRO A 2 -2.72 9.99 20.97
C PRO A 2 -2.52 8.76 20.07
N THR A 3 -3.27 8.70 18.99
CA THR A 3 -3.13 7.67 17.95
C THR A 3 -1.70 7.71 17.43
N ASN A 4 -0.96 6.62 17.63
CA ASN A 4 0.41 6.50 17.12
C ASN A 4 0.38 6.72 15.61
N LYS A 5 1.02 7.80 15.12
CA LYS A 5 0.97 8.22 13.71
C LYS A 5 1.53 7.15 12.76
N PHE A 6 2.24 6.16 13.31
CA PHE A 6 2.84 5.04 12.61
C PHE A 6 2.07 3.71 12.74
N ASP A 7 0.90 3.69 13.39
CA ASP A 7 0.01 2.53 13.35
C ASP A 7 -0.78 2.49 12.03
N PHE A 8 -0.10 2.10 10.95
CA PHE A 8 -0.70 2.00 9.62
C PHE A 8 -1.78 0.91 9.52
N LEU A 9 -1.72 -0.11 10.39
CA LEU A 9 -2.77 -1.14 10.46
C LEU A 9 -4.05 -0.56 11.06
N GLY A 10 -3.95 0.26 12.10
CA GLY A 10 -5.07 1.01 12.69
C GLY A 10 -5.68 2.05 11.75
N GLN A 11 -4.93 2.52 10.74
CA GLN A 11 -5.42 3.44 9.71
C GLN A 11 -6.22 2.76 8.59
N VAL A 12 -6.22 1.42 8.54
CA VAL A 12 -7.05 0.67 7.60
C VAL A 12 -8.46 0.52 8.16
N THR A 13 -9.30 1.46 7.75
CA THR A 13 -10.72 1.53 8.09
C THR A 13 -11.54 0.56 7.23
N ASP A 14 -12.71 0.15 7.75
CA ASP A 14 -13.57 -0.86 7.10
C ASP A 14 -14.16 -0.39 5.76
N ASP A 15 -14.36 0.91 5.58
CA ASP A 15 -14.77 1.57 4.33
C ASP A 15 -13.75 1.39 3.20
N LYS A 16 -12.45 1.36 3.52
CA LYS A 16 -11.38 1.06 2.55
C LYS A 16 -11.20 -0.44 2.34
N LEU A 17 -11.44 -1.25 3.36
CA LEU A 17 -11.25 -2.70 3.31
C LEU A 17 -12.38 -3.41 2.55
N ALA A 18 -13.64 -3.06 2.83
CA ALA A 18 -14.82 -3.69 2.23
C ALA A 18 -14.81 -3.72 0.68
N PRO A 19 -14.53 -2.63 -0.05
CA PRO A 19 -14.54 -2.65 -1.51
C PRO A 19 -13.42 -3.54 -2.09
N GLU A 20 -12.24 -3.57 -1.46
CA GLU A 20 -11.15 -4.43 -1.93
C GLU A 20 -11.41 -5.92 -1.66
N LEU A 21 -12.08 -6.23 -0.54
CA LEU A 21 -12.57 -7.58 -0.26
C LEU A 21 -13.65 -8.00 -1.26
N GLU A 22 -14.61 -7.13 -1.55
CA GLU A 22 -15.68 -7.40 -2.52
C GLU A 22 -15.10 -7.65 -3.92
N ARG A 23 -14.13 -6.82 -4.34
CA ARG A 23 -13.43 -6.98 -5.62
C ARG A 23 -12.68 -8.31 -5.69
N THR A 24 -12.00 -8.70 -4.61
CA THR A 24 -11.25 -9.96 -4.54
C THR A 24 -12.19 -11.16 -4.52
N SER A 25 -13.21 -11.14 -3.68
CA SER A 25 -14.26 -12.16 -3.58
C SER A 25 -14.99 -12.35 -4.90
N THR A 26 -15.35 -11.26 -5.58
CA THR A 26 -16.00 -11.29 -6.91
C THR A 26 -15.17 -12.06 -7.93
N ARG A 27 -13.85 -11.87 -7.98
CA ARG A 27 -13.00 -12.60 -8.94
C ARG A 27 -13.07 -14.11 -8.68
N PHE A 28 -12.92 -14.54 -7.43
CA PHE A 28 -13.00 -15.96 -7.08
C PHE A 28 -14.38 -16.56 -7.34
N HIS A 29 -15.45 -15.86 -6.97
CA HIS A 29 -16.82 -16.36 -7.12
C HIS A 29 -17.29 -16.38 -8.57
N VAL A 30 -16.78 -15.49 -9.43
CA VAL A 30 -17.03 -15.58 -10.88
C VAL A 30 -16.31 -16.81 -11.47
N THR A 31 -15.07 -17.06 -11.06
CA THR A 31 -14.36 -18.27 -11.48
C THR A 31 -15.10 -19.53 -11.04
N VAL A 32 -15.59 -19.60 -9.79
CA VAL A 32 -16.32 -20.78 -9.32
C VAL A 32 -17.64 -20.98 -10.04
N ALA A 33 -18.36 -19.90 -10.38
CA ALA A 33 -19.58 -20.01 -11.17
C ALA A 33 -19.30 -20.60 -12.56
N TRP A 34 -18.23 -20.16 -13.23
CA TRP A 34 -17.82 -20.75 -14.52
C TRP A 34 -17.39 -22.21 -14.38
N VAL A 35 -16.59 -22.54 -13.36
CA VAL A 35 -16.21 -23.92 -13.08
C VAL A 35 -17.45 -24.78 -12.84
N ALA A 36 -18.42 -24.30 -12.06
CA ALA A 36 -19.68 -25.01 -11.82
C ALA A 36 -20.48 -25.24 -13.12
N ILE A 37 -20.64 -24.21 -13.95
CA ILE A 37 -21.37 -24.29 -15.23
C ILE A 37 -20.78 -25.35 -16.17
N VAL A 38 -19.45 -25.48 -16.20
CA VAL A 38 -18.76 -26.41 -17.11
C VAL A 38 -18.60 -27.79 -16.51
N LEU A 39 -18.20 -27.86 -15.24
CA LEU A 39 -17.82 -29.12 -14.59
C LEU A 39 -19.02 -29.90 -14.07
N ASP A 40 -20.10 -29.24 -13.65
CA ASP A 40 -21.27 -29.95 -13.11
C ASP A 40 -21.90 -30.93 -14.12
N PRO A 41 -22.11 -30.59 -15.40
CA PRO A 41 -22.57 -31.56 -16.40
C PRO A 41 -21.58 -32.69 -16.68
N VAL A 42 -20.27 -32.47 -16.53
CA VAL A 42 -19.24 -33.51 -16.73
C VAL A 42 -19.41 -34.66 -15.72
N PHE A 43 -19.89 -34.37 -14.52
CA PHE A 43 -20.20 -35.40 -13.53
C PHE A 43 -21.35 -36.33 -13.94
N ALA A 44 -22.10 -36.04 -15.01
CA ALA A 44 -23.03 -37.01 -15.60
C ALA A 44 -22.34 -38.29 -16.09
N ILE A 45 -21.04 -38.21 -16.41
CA ILE A 45 -20.22 -39.41 -16.69
C ILE A 45 -20.17 -40.30 -15.45
N THR A 46 -20.00 -39.73 -14.26
CA THR A 46 -20.00 -40.51 -13.01
C THR A 46 -21.39 -41.07 -12.70
N ASP A 47 -22.45 -40.31 -13.01
CA ASP A 47 -23.83 -40.78 -12.84
C ASP A 47 -24.16 -41.96 -13.77
N TYR A 48 -23.61 -41.97 -14.99
CA TYR A 48 -23.80 -43.08 -15.94
C TYR A 48 -23.29 -44.41 -15.36
N PHE A 49 -22.16 -44.39 -14.65
CA PHE A 49 -21.60 -45.58 -14.01
C PHE A 49 -22.28 -45.93 -12.68
N ASN A 50 -22.62 -44.93 -11.86
CA ASN A 50 -23.13 -45.15 -10.51
C ASN A 50 -24.65 -45.30 -10.43
N ILE A 51 -25.40 -44.79 -11.42
CA ILE A 51 -26.87 -44.65 -11.39
C ILE A 51 -27.43 -44.85 -12.80
N ALA A 52 -27.09 -45.98 -13.42
CA ALA A 52 -27.38 -46.28 -14.83
C ALA A 52 -28.88 -46.20 -15.20
N ASN A 53 -29.80 -46.36 -14.24
CA ASN A 53 -31.24 -46.26 -14.49
C ASN A 53 -31.77 -44.81 -14.52
N HIS A 54 -31.04 -43.86 -13.91
CA HIS A 54 -31.52 -42.48 -13.73
C HIS A 54 -30.55 -41.40 -14.25
N TRP A 55 -29.41 -41.78 -14.83
CA TRP A 55 -28.38 -40.83 -15.29
C TRP A 55 -28.91 -39.78 -16.28
N GLN A 56 -29.88 -40.13 -17.14
CA GLN A 56 -30.48 -39.18 -18.08
C GLN A 56 -31.25 -38.07 -17.35
N THR A 57 -32.03 -38.43 -16.34
CA THR A 57 -32.74 -37.47 -15.48
C THR A 57 -31.75 -36.59 -14.73
N LEU A 58 -30.67 -37.17 -14.20
CA LEU A 58 -29.63 -36.42 -13.50
C LEU A 58 -28.86 -35.47 -14.43
N LEU A 59 -28.59 -35.86 -15.67
CA LEU A 59 -28.00 -34.98 -16.68
C LEU A 59 -28.89 -33.77 -16.97
N VAL A 60 -30.21 -33.97 -17.11
CA VAL A 60 -31.15 -32.85 -17.29
C VAL A 60 -31.10 -31.91 -16.08
N ILE A 61 -31.08 -32.45 -14.85
CA ILE A 61 -30.97 -31.64 -13.63
C ILE A 61 -29.65 -30.83 -13.63
N ARG A 62 -28.51 -31.46 -13.95
CA ARG A 62 -27.19 -30.78 -14.05
C ARG A 62 -27.18 -29.65 -15.07
N VAL A 63 -27.78 -29.87 -16.24
CA VAL A 63 -27.89 -28.83 -17.28
C VAL A 63 -28.77 -27.68 -16.79
N VAL A 64 -29.87 -27.97 -16.08
CA VAL A 64 -30.72 -26.94 -15.47
C VAL A 64 -29.97 -26.16 -14.39
N VAL A 65 -29.22 -26.84 -13.51
CA VAL A 65 -28.39 -26.21 -12.48
C VAL A 65 -27.33 -25.30 -13.09
N SER A 66 -26.69 -25.75 -14.18
CA SER A 66 -25.71 -24.96 -14.94
C SER A 66 -26.37 -23.75 -15.61
N ALA A 67 -27.56 -23.90 -16.19
CA ALA A 67 -28.31 -22.80 -16.79
C ALA A 67 -28.76 -21.76 -15.75
N LEU A 68 -29.24 -22.19 -14.59
CA LEU A 68 -29.61 -21.30 -13.47
C LEU A 68 -28.39 -20.55 -12.92
N THR A 69 -27.25 -21.23 -12.81
CA THR A 69 -25.98 -20.62 -12.40
C THR A 69 -25.51 -19.58 -13.42
N LEU A 70 -25.59 -19.89 -14.72
CA LEU A 70 -25.27 -18.96 -15.80
C LEU A 70 -26.21 -17.75 -15.77
N CYS A 71 -27.51 -17.96 -15.57
CA CYS A 71 -28.49 -16.88 -15.44
C CYS A 71 -28.13 -15.95 -14.26
N ALA A 72 -27.85 -16.50 -13.08
CA ALA A 72 -27.40 -15.71 -11.92
C ALA A 72 -26.12 -14.92 -12.21
N LEU A 73 -25.16 -15.52 -12.94
CA LEU A 73 -23.92 -14.88 -13.31
C LEU A 73 -24.10 -13.71 -14.29
N LEU A 74 -24.97 -13.88 -15.30
CA LEU A 74 -25.30 -12.84 -16.29
C LEU A 74 -26.10 -11.68 -15.68
N LEU A 75 -27.04 -12.01 -14.78
CA LEU A 75 -27.87 -11.05 -14.09
C LEU A 75 -27.14 -10.27 -12.99
N ARG A 76 -25.97 -10.74 -12.54
CA ARG A 76 -25.15 -10.11 -11.49
C ARG A 76 -24.95 -8.61 -11.70
N LYS A 77 -24.50 -8.21 -12.90
CA LYS A 77 -24.20 -6.79 -13.20
C LYS A 77 -25.47 -5.95 -13.25
N ARG A 78 -26.56 -6.50 -13.79
CA ARG A 78 -27.84 -5.82 -13.93
C ARG A 78 -28.49 -5.50 -12.58
N PHE A 79 -28.47 -6.46 -11.65
CA PHE A 79 -29.08 -6.32 -10.33
C PHE A 79 -28.10 -5.95 -9.22
N LYS A 80 -26.84 -5.68 -9.55
CA LYS A 80 -25.76 -5.38 -8.58
C LYS A 80 -25.69 -6.43 -7.47
N LEU A 81 -25.81 -7.71 -7.83
CA LEU A 81 -25.79 -8.80 -6.87
C LEU A 81 -24.42 -8.85 -6.16
N PRO A 82 -24.40 -8.97 -4.83
CA PRO A 82 -23.16 -9.08 -4.08
C PRO A 82 -22.42 -10.38 -4.42
N SER A 83 -21.10 -10.38 -4.30
CA SER A 83 -20.25 -11.50 -4.71
C SER A 83 -20.68 -12.82 -4.08
N PHE A 84 -21.12 -12.82 -2.82
CA PHE A 84 -21.47 -14.04 -2.10
C PHE A 84 -22.65 -14.78 -2.75
N VAL A 85 -23.61 -14.06 -3.35
CA VAL A 85 -24.77 -14.66 -4.03
C VAL A 85 -24.31 -15.47 -5.25
N VAL A 86 -23.31 -14.98 -5.97
CA VAL A 86 -22.74 -15.64 -7.16
C VAL A 86 -22.13 -16.99 -6.82
N ALA A 87 -21.54 -17.13 -5.62
CA ALA A 87 -21.06 -18.42 -5.13
C ALA A 87 -22.20 -19.24 -4.51
N LEU A 88 -23.12 -18.62 -3.77
CA LEU A 88 -24.18 -19.32 -3.05
C LEU A 88 -25.09 -20.11 -4.01
N VAL A 89 -25.47 -19.52 -5.14
CA VAL A 89 -26.37 -20.15 -6.12
C VAL A 89 -25.86 -21.52 -6.61
N PRO A 90 -24.68 -21.64 -7.24
CA PRO A 90 -24.19 -22.93 -7.71
C PRO A 90 -23.98 -23.92 -6.56
N PHE A 91 -23.48 -23.48 -5.40
CA PHE A 91 -23.29 -24.40 -4.26
C PHE A 91 -24.60 -24.96 -3.74
N SER A 92 -25.61 -24.13 -3.52
CA SER A 92 -26.92 -24.58 -3.05
C SER A 92 -27.61 -25.50 -4.06
N LEU A 93 -27.53 -25.18 -5.36
CA LEU A 93 -28.16 -25.99 -6.40
C LEU A 93 -27.46 -27.35 -6.57
N ILE A 94 -26.13 -27.37 -6.68
CA ILE A 94 -25.37 -28.62 -6.85
C ILE A 94 -25.43 -29.47 -5.58
N SER A 95 -25.45 -28.85 -4.40
CA SER A 95 -25.64 -29.54 -3.13
C SER A 95 -27.03 -30.17 -3.04
N MET A 96 -28.08 -29.45 -3.42
CA MET A 96 -29.45 -29.99 -3.46
C MET A 96 -29.54 -31.16 -4.45
N GLN A 97 -28.90 -31.05 -5.61
CA GLN A 97 -28.82 -32.14 -6.57
C GLN A 97 -28.09 -33.37 -6.01
N ASN A 98 -26.96 -33.20 -5.33
CA ASN A 98 -26.25 -34.31 -4.68
C ASN A 98 -27.08 -34.94 -3.55
N ALA A 99 -27.89 -34.14 -2.85
CA ALA A 99 -28.83 -34.67 -1.87
C ALA A 99 -29.95 -35.49 -2.54
N TYR A 100 -30.50 -35.00 -3.66
CA TYR A 100 -31.54 -35.70 -4.43
C TYR A 100 -31.08 -37.07 -4.94
N VAL A 101 -29.80 -37.22 -5.30
CA VAL A 101 -29.26 -38.52 -5.72
C VAL A 101 -29.51 -39.62 -4.69
N TYR A 102 -29.46 -39.33 -3.39
CA TYR A 102 -29.77 -40.34 -2.36
C TYR A 102 -31.20 -40.85 -2.40
N ALA A 103 -32.13 -40.14 -3.04
CA ALA A 103 -33.51 -40.59 -3.20
C ALA A 103 -33.66 -41.72 -4.23
N VAL A 104 -32.72 -41.83 -5.18
CA VAL A 104 -32.82 -42.69 -6.36
C VAL A 104 -31.66 -43.69 -6.49
N ILE A 105 -30.66 -43.61 -5.63
CA ILE A 105 -29.46 -44.46 -5.69
C ILE A 105 -29.71 -45.84 -5.06
N ASP A 106 -29.10 -46.87 -5.65
CA ASP A 106 -29.02 -48.20 -5.07
C ASP A 106 -27.99 -48.26 -3.93
N ALA A 107 -28.19 -49.18 -2.98
CA ALA A 107 -27.32 -49.29 -1.80
C ALA A 107 -25.84 -49.47 -2.15
N ASP A 108 -25.52 -50.29 -3.15
CA ASP A 108 -24.14 -50.61 -3.54
C ASP A 108 -23.33 -49.38 -4.01
N ASN A 109 -24.02 -48.33 -4.48
CA ASN A 109 -23.38 -47.13 -5.03
C ASN A 109 -23.27 -45.96 -4.03
N VAL A 110 -23.74 -46.13 -2.79
CA VAL A 110 -23.75 -45.08 -1.76
C VAL A 110 -22.35 -44.54 -1.45
N LEU A 111 -21.32 -45.41 -1.43
CA LEU A 111 -19.93 -44.98 -1.22
C LEU A 111 -19.46 -44.03 -2.33
N GLY A 112 -19.74 -44.38 -3.59
CA GLY A 112 -19.40 -43.54 -4.74
C GLY A 112 -20.08 -42.18 -4.67
N GLN A 113 -21.35 -42.13 -4.25
CA GLN A 113 -22.06 -40.87 -4.07
C GLN A 113 -21.51 -40.03 -2.91
N ASN A 114 -21.16 -40.65 -1.78
CA ASN A 114 -20.50 -39.95 -0.68
C ASN A 114 -19.17 -39.34 -1.12
N LEU A 115 -18.38 -40.05 -1.93
CA LEU A 115 -17.13 -39.53 -2.51
C LEU A 115 -17.38 -38.36 -3.48
N ASN A 116 -18.37 -38.47 -4.36
CA ASN A 116 -18.75 -37.38 -5.27
C ASN A 116 -19.17 -36.12 -4.50
N TYR A 117 -19.96 -36.28 -3.44
CA TYR A 117 -20.40 -35.16 -2.62
C TYR A 117 -19.23 -34.54 -1.83
N MET A 118 -18.30 -35.36 -1.32
CA MET A 118 -17.07 -34.84 -0.71
C MET A 118 -16.23 -34.03 -1.71
N ALA A 119 -16.13 -34.45 -2.97
CA ALA A 119 -15.41 -33.70 -4.00
C ALA A 119 -15.99 -32.29 -4.22
N LEU A 120 -17.32 -32.15 -4.20
CA LEU A 120 -17.99 -30.84 -4.23
C LEU A 120 -17.57 -29.96 -3.04
N LEU A 121 -17.59 -30.51 -1.82
CA LEU A 121 -17.26 -29.76 -0.61
C LEU A 121 -15.79 -29.32 -0.58
N ILE A 122 -14.88 -30.19 -1.02
CA ILE A 122 -13.45 -29.86 -1.19
C ILE A 122 -13.29 -28.76 -2.24
N GLY A 123 -13.98 -28.87 -3.39
CA GLY A 123 -14.01 -27.82 -4.42
C GLY A 123 -14.54 -26.49 -3.87
N ALA A 124 -15.55 -26.52 -2.99
CA ALA A 124 -16.06 -25.34 -2.31
C ALA A 124 -14.98 -24.63 -1.49
N ALA A 125 -14.25 -25.39 -0.67
CA ALA A 125 -13.18 -24.84 0.16
C ALA A 125 -12.10 -24.11 -0.67
N MET A 126 -11.83 -24.57 -1.89
CA MET A 126 -10.82 -24.00 -2.78
C MET A 126 -11.21 -22.67 -3.43
N PHE A 127 -12.50 -22.33 -3.54
CA PHE A 127 -12.93 -21.14 -4.31
C PHE A 127 -13.84 -20.18 -3.54
N VAL A 128 -14.57 -20.66 -2.55
CA VAL A 128 -15.49 -19.83 -1.78
C VAL A 128 -14.74 -18.92 -0.81
N LEU A 129 -15.11 -17.64 -0.81
CA LEU A 129 -14.54 -16.60 0.03
C LEU A 129 -15.65 -15.74 0.63
N TRP A 130 -16.18 -16.18 1.77
CA TRP A 130 -17.22 -15.47 2.52
C TRP A 130 -17.07 -15.65 4.03
N ARG A 131 -17.92 -14.98 4.81
CA ARG A 131 -17.95 -15.12 6.26
C ARG A 131 -18.44 -16.51 6.68
N TRP A 132 -17.90 -17.02 7.78
CA TRP A 132 -18.10 -18.40 8.25
C TRP A 132 -19.56 -18.83 8.43
N TYR A 133 -20.45 -17.91 8.80
CA TYR A 133 -21.86 -18.21 9.03
C TYR A 133 -22.58 -18.67 7.75
N TYR A 134 -22.16 -18.21 6.56
CA TYR A 134 -22.70 -18.70 5.30
C TYR A 134 -22.30 -20.16 5.04
N SER A 135 -21.08 -20.55 5.40
CA SER A 135 -20.64 -21.95 5.30
C SER A 135 -21.43 -22.85 6.23
N VAL A 136 -21.65 -22.43 7.49
CA VAL A 136 -22.43 -23.20 8.46
C VAL A 136 -23.87 -23.37 7.99
N LEU A 137 -24.50 -22.28 7.52
CA LEU A 137 -25.86 -22.34 6.98
C LEU A 137 -25.94 -23.28 5.78
N MET A 138 -25.01 -23.16 4.83
CA MET A 138 -24.98 -23.99 3.62
C MET A 138 -24.85 -25.47 3.97
N ILE A 139 -23.84 -25.85 4.77
CA ILE A 139 -23.64 -27.24 5.20
C ILE A 139 -24.84 -27.77 6.00
N GLY A 140 -25.45 -26.94 6.86
CA GLY A 140 -26.65 -27.31 7.60
C GLY A 140 -27.84 -27.62 6.68
N VAL A 141 -28.10 -26.76 5.70
CA VAL A 141 -29.15 -26.98 4.69
C VAL A 141 -28.86 -28.24 3.87
N SER A 142 -27.60 -28.44 3.46
CA SER A 142 -27.15 -29.65 2.75
C SER A 142 -27.38 -30.93 3.56
N ALA A 143 -27.08 -30.91 4.86
CA ALA A 143 -27.27 -32.05 5.76
C ALA A 143 -28.76 -32.38 5.93
N VAL A 144 -29.61 -31.36 6.10
CA VAL A 144 -31.07 -31.53 6.21
C VAL A 144 -31.66 -32.10 4.92
N ALA A 145 -31.26 -31.56 3.76
CA ALA A 145 -31.70 -32.06 2.46
C ALA A 145 -31.27 -33.53 2.26
N THR A 146 -30.05 -33.87 2.66
CA THR A 146 -29.53 -35.25 2.56
C THR A 146 -30.33 -36.21 3.45
N GLY A 147 -30.58 -35.83 4.71
CA GLY A 147 -31.40 -36.63 5.62
C GLY A 147 -32.83 -36.83 5.13
N PHE A 148 -33.43 -35.79 4.53
CA PHE A 148 -34.74 -35.89 3.90
C PHE A 148 -34.75 -36.91 2.75
N PHE A 149 -33.84 -36.81 1.79
CA PHE A 149 -33.83 -37.73 0.64
C PHE A 149 -33.43 -39.16 1.00
N LEU A 150 -32.56 -39.35 2.00
CA LEU A 150 -32.30 -40.67 2.58
C LEU A 150 -33.57 -41.28 3.19
N SER A 151 -34.41 -40.48 3.86
CA SER A 151 -35.67 -40.99 4.45
C SER A 151 -36.70 -41.43 3.41
N VAL A 152 -36.62 -40.90 2.19
CA VAL A 152 -37.49 -41.29 1.06
C VAL A 152 -37.02 -42.61 0.43
N ASN A 153 -35.72 -42.89 0.46
CA ASN A 153 -35.15 -44.08 -0.15
C ASN A 153 -35.19 -45.29 0.79
N LYS A 154 -36.07 -46.25 0.50
CA LYS A 154 -36.22 -47.48 1.30
C LYS A 154 -35.08 -48.49 1.12
N LEU A 155 -34.24 -48.33 0.09
CA LEU A 155 -33.15 -49.25 -0.22
C LEU A 155 -31.89 -48.97 0.62
N VAL A 156 -31.76 -47.75 1.14
CA VAL A 156 -30.59 -47.31 1.90
C VAL A 156 -30.98 -47.08 3.35
N THR A 157 -30.57 -47.98 4.25
CA THR A 157 -30.75 -47.76 5.68
C THR A 157 -29.79 -46.69 6.19
N PRO A 158 -30.16 -45.92 7.24
CA PRO A 158 -29.28 -44.91 7.82
C PRO A 158 -27.92 -45.48 8.24
N ASP A 159 -27.89 -46.66 8.86
CA ASP A 159 -26.66 -47.31 9.30
C ASP A 159 -25.74 -47.63 8.12
N TYR A 160 -26.30 -48.12 7.02
CA TYR A 160 -25.55 -48.40 5.80
C TYR A 160 -24.94 -47.11 5.24
N PHE A 161 -25.70 -46.01 5.18
CA PHE A 161 -25.18 -44.72 4.74
C PHE A 161 -23.98 -44.25 5.58
N PHE A 162 -24.07 -44.34 6.91
CA PHE A 162 -23.01 -43.88 7.80
C PHE A 162 -21.72 -44.71 7.64
N ILE A 163 -21.84 -46.04 7.55
CA ILE A 163 -20.71 -46.95 7.38
C ILE A 163 -20.06 -46.76 6.00
N HIS A 164 -20.84 -46.56 4.96
CA HIS A 164 -20.36 -46.41 3.59
C HIS A 164 -19.95 -44.97 3.23
N GLY A 165 -19.24 -44.30 4.13
CA GLY A 165 -18.64 -42.98 3.88
C GLY A 165 -19.47 -41.78 4.31
N GLY A 166 -20.68 -41.96 4.85
CA GLY A 166 -21.49 -40.86 5.38
C GLY A 166 -20.82 -40.13 6.54
N LEU A 167 -20.13 -40.84 7.43
CA LEU A 167 -19.34 -40.22 8.50
C LEU A 167 -18.17 -39.39 7.95
N LEU A 168 -17.51 -39.86 6.89
CA LEU A 168 -16.44 -39.11 6.21
C LEU A 168 -16.99 -37.85 5.54
N LEU A 169 -18.17 -37.93 4.90
CA LEU A 169 -18.83 -36.78 4.30
C LEU A 169 -19.12 -35.69 5.35
N ILE A 170 -19.61 -36.07 6.53
CA ILE A 170 -19.84 -35.13 7.64
C ILE A 170 -18.53 -34.51 8.11
N ALA A 171 -17.48 -35.32 8.30
CA ALA A 171 -16.17 -34.83 8.70
C ALA A 171 -15.61 -33.83 7.68
N VAL A 172 -15.69 -34.14 6.38
CA VAL A 172 -15.28 -33.25 5.29
C VAL A 172 -16.13 -31.98 5.26
N GLY A 173 -17.43 -32.05 5.54
CA GLY A 173 -18.29 -30.88 5.70
C GLY A 173 -17.81 -29.94 6.80
N ILE A 174 -17.48 -30.48 7.98
CA ILE A 174 -16.92 -29.71 9.10
C ILE A 174 -15.59 -29.07 8.71
N PHE A 175 -14.67 -29.85 8.12
CA PHE A 175 -13.38 -29.32 7.66
C PHE A 175 -13.54 -28.25 6.57
N THR A 176 -14.54 -28.38 5.70
CA THR A 176 -14.85 -27.39 4.66
C THR A 176 -15.22 -26.05 5.28
N VAL A 177 -16.03 -26.03 6.36
CA VAL A 177 -16.34 -24.80 7.10
C VAL A 177 -15.06 -24.17 7.67
N VAL A 178 -14.20 -24.98 8.30
CA VAL A 178 -12.93 -24.51 8.90
C VAL A 178 -11.98 -23.95 7.83
N LEU A 179 -11.85 -24.63 6.69
CA LEU A 179 -10.99 -24.22 5.58
C LEU A 179 -11.46 -22.91 4.96
N ILE A 180 -12.77 -22.76 4.68
CA ILE A 180 -13.34 -21.52 4.15
C ILE A 180 -13.12 -20.36 5.14
N ASN A 181 -13.37 -20.58 6.43
CA ASN A 181 -13.15 -19.55 7.46
C ASN A 181 -11.67 -19.16 7.59
N THR A 182 -10.77 -20.14 7.58
CA THR A 182 -9.32 -19.90 7.63
C THR A 182 -8.88 -19.07 6.44
N ARG A 183 -9.28 -19.46 5.23
CA ARG A 183 -8.97 -18.73 4.01
C ARG A 183 -9.56 -17.33 3.99
N TYR A 184 -10.82 -17.16 4.39
CA TYR A 184 -11.45 -15.84 4.49
C TYR A 184 -10.65 -14.93 5.44
N ARG A 185 -10.27 -15.42 6.62
CA ARG A 185 -9.45 -14.67 7.58
C ARG A 185 -8.07 -14.32 7.02
N LEU A 186 -7.43 -15.23 6.29
CA LEU A 186 -6.15 -14.98 5.64
C LEU A 186 -6.27 -13.87 4.59
N VAL A 187 -7.27 -13.91 3.72
CA VAL A 187 -7.47 -12.88 2.70
C VAL A 187 -7.81 -11.52 3.33
N VAL A 188 -8.58 -11.48 4.41
CA VAL A 188 -8.83 -10.25 5.17
C VAL A 188 -7.55 -9.67 5.75
N ARG A 189 -6.71 -10.50 6.38
CA ARG A 189 -5.42 -10.08 6.94
C ARG A 189 -4.47 -9.59 5.84
N GLU A 190 -4.36 -10.33 4.74
CA GLU A 190 -3.52 -9.98 3.60
C GLU A 190 -3.97 -8.67 2.94
N THR A 191 -5.27 -8.47 2.76
CA THR A 191 -5.82 -7.23 2.17
C THR A 191 -5.58 -6.03 3.08
N ARG A 192 -5.78 -6.20 4.40
CA ARG A 192 -5.48 -5.16 5.38
C ARG A 192 -3.99 -4.81 5.40
N ALA A 193 -3.10 -5.82 5.40
CA ALA A 193 -1.66 -5.60 5.34
C ALA A 193 -1.23 -4.88 4.04
N ARG A 194 -1.79 -5.27 2.89
CA ARG A 194 -1.53 -4.61 1.60
C ARG A 194 -1.94 -3.14 1.60
N LEU A 195 -3.09 -2.82 2.19
CA LEU A 195 -3.56 -1.45 2.27
C LEU A 195 -2.72 -0.62 3.24
N ALA A 196 -2.36 -1.17 4.40
CA ALA A 196 -1.45 -0.52 5.33
C ALA A 196 -0.07 -0.23 4.70
N LEU A 197 0.45 -1.17 3.91
CA LEU A 197 1.70 -0.97 3.17
C LEU A 197 1.60 0.15 2.14
N ARG A 198 0.47 0.26 1.42
CA ARG A 198 0.23 1.38 0.49
C ARG A 198 0.25 2.73 1.21
N ILE A 199 -0.45 2.84 2.34
CA ILE A 199 -0.50 4.05 3.15
C ILE A 199 0.90 4.42 3.66
N SER A 200 1.66 3.44 4.15
CA SER A 200 3.04 3.65 4.60
C SER A 200 3.95 4.15 3.48
N ASN A 201 3.87 3.54 2.29
CA ASN A 201 4.67 3.96 1.14
C ASN A 201 4.32 5.38 0.66
N GLU A 202 3.04 5.75 0.67
CA GLU A 202 2.61 7.12 0.38
C GLU A 202 3.18 8.12 1.40
N ALA A 203 3.17 7.78 2.70
CA ALA A 203 3.76 8.61 3.74
C ALA A 203 5.27 8.79 3.57
N ILE A 204 6.00 7.71 3.25
CA ILE A 204 7.44 7.76 2.96
C ILE A 204 7.71 8.67 1.75
N ARG A 205 6.92 8.54 0.69
CA ARG A 205 7.08 9.37 -0.51
C ARG A 205 6.89 10.86 -0.19
N MET A 206 5.84 11.21 0.55
CA MET A 206 5.62 12.61 0.97
C MET A 206 6.77 13.15 1.81
N GLN A 207 7.34 12.34 2.71
CA GLN A 207 8.50 12.75 3.50
C GLN A 207 9.76 12.91 2.64
N ALA A 208 9.97 12.03 1.65
CA ALA A 208 11.09 12.12 0.73
C ALA A 208 11.02 13.40 -0.11
N ASP A 209 9.82 13.75 -0.62
CA ASP A 209 9.59 14.99 -1.36
C ASP A 209 9.87 16.22 -0.47
N GLN A 210 9.40 16.23 0.79
CA GLN A 210 9.70 17.31 1.75
C GLN A 210 11.20 17.45 2.05
N ILE A 211 11.92 16.34 2.25
CA ILE A 211 13.37 16.37 2.47
C ILE A 211 14.09 16.94 1.25
N LYS A 212 13.65 16.55 0.05
CA LYS A 212 14.20 17.07 -1.20
C LYS A 212 14.03 18.58 -1.30
N ASP A 213 12.82 19.09 -1.06
CA ASP A 213 12.55 20.53 -1.08
C ASP A 213 13.39 21.30 -0.05
N ILE A 214 13.55 20.74 1.15
CA ILE A 214 14.41 21.31 2.21
C ILE A 214 15.87 21.34 1.76
N ASN A 215 16.38 20.26 1.18
CA ASN A 215 17.76 20.19 0.70
C ASN A 215 18.02 21.20 -0.43
N GLU A 216 17.12 21.30 -1.41
CA GLU A 216 17.25 22.28 -2.50
C GLU A 216 17.28 23.73 -1.96
N ASN A 217 16.43 24.03 -0.97
CA ASN A 217 16.43 25.34 -0.33
C ASN A 217 17.71 25.60 0.49
N LEU A 218 18.20 24.58 1.21
CA LEU A 218 19.46 24.67 1.95
C LEU A 218 20.65 24.89 1.02
N GLU A 219 20.73 24.17 -0.10
CA GLU A 219 21.78 24.37 -1.11
C GLU A 219 21.77 25.80 -1.66
N LYS A 220 20.59 26.34 -1.94
CA LYS A 220 20.44 27.74 -2.37
C LYS A 220 20.95 28.73 -1.32
N ILE A 221 20.54 28.57 -0.06
CA ILE A 221 20.98 29.44 1.04
C ILE A 221 22.50 29.34 1.23
N VAL A 222 23.05 28.12 1.18
CA VAL A 222 24.50 27.90 1.27
C VAL A 222 25.21 28.64 0.13
N HIS A 223 24.73 28.51 -1.11
CA HIS A 223 25.32 29.20 -2.25
C HIS A 223 25.28 30.73 -2.11
N GLU A 224 24.14 31.30 -1.73
CA GLU A 224 23.98 32.74 -1.50
C GLU A 224 24.93 33.25 -0.40
N ARG A 225 25.03 32.52 0.72
CA ARG A 225 25.92 32.87 1.83
C ARG A 225 27.39 32.71 1.47
N THR A 226 27.76 31.68 0.72
CA THR A 226 29.13 31.48 0.26
C THR A 226 29.54 32.61 -0.68
N ALA A 227 28.69 33.01 -1.62
CA ALA A 227 28.96 34.15 -2.51
C ALA A 227 29.10 35.48 -1.73
N GLU A 228 28.23 35.72 -0.74
CA GLU A 228 28.32 36.88 0.16
C GLU A 228 29.66 36.89 0.92
N LEU A 229 30.07 35.74 1.47
CA LEU A 229 31.33 35.60 2.20
C LEU A 229 32.54 35.78 1.30
N GLU A 230 32.55 35.22 0.09
CA GLU A 230 33.63 35.39 -0.88
C GLU A 230 33.82 36.87 -1.26
N THR A 231 32.71 37.58 -1.48
CA THR A 231 32.73 39.02 -1.78
C THR A 231 33.32 39.81 -0.62
N LYS A 232 32.82 39.58 0.60
CA LYS A 232 33.35 40.24 1.82
C LYS A 232 34.82 39.90 2.08
N ASN A 233 35.24 38.67 1.82
CA ASN A 233 36.62 38.25 2.02
C ASN A 233 37.56 38.98 1.05
N LYS A 234 37.16 39.11 -0.22
CA LYS A 234 37.91 39.89 -1.22
C LYS A 234 38.06 41.36 -0.84
N ALA A 235 36.99 41.99 -0.35
CA ALA A 235 37.05 43.38 0.14
C ALA A 235 38.01 43.55 1.32
N LEU A 236 38.02 42.59 2.25
CA LEU A 236 38.96 42.57 3.38
C LEU A 236 40.42 42.38 2.93
N GLU A 237 40.67 41.50 1.97
CA GLU A 237 42.00 41.32 1.38
C GLU A 237 42.51 42.61 0.72
N GLU A 238 41.65 43.31 -0.03
CA GLU A 238 42.00 44.59 -0.66
C GLU A 238 42.27 45.69 0.38
N ALA A 239 41.42 45.79 1.41
CA ALA A 239 41.63 46.72 2.52
C ALA A 239 42.95 46.45 3.26
N ALA A 240 43.28 45.18 3.51
CA ALA A 240 44.55 44.79 4.14
C ALA A 240 45.75 45.16 3.25
N PHE A 241 45.63 45.00 1.92
CA PHE A 241 46.66 45.40 0.97
C PHE A 241 46.91 46.92 0.99
N ILE A 242 45.84 47.73 0.95
CA ILE A 242 45.89 49.19 1.04
C ILE A 242 46.56 49.63 2.35
N ASN A 243 46.14 49.04 3.47
CA ASN A 243 46.71 49.34 4.79
C ASN A 243 48.22 49.04 4.85
N ALA A 244 48.65 47.88 4.35
CA ALA A 244 50.06 47.49 4.38
C ALA A 244 50.98 48.37 3.49
N HIS A 245 50.49 48.84 2.33
CA HIS A 245 51.34 49.50 1.33
C HIS A 245 51.12 51.02 1.23
N LYS A 246 49.87 51.48 1.28
CA LYS A 246 49.54 52.88 1.03
C LYS A 246 49.50 53.71 2.32
N LEU A 247 49.03 53.12 3.43
CA LEU A 247 48.89 53.85 4.70
C LEU A 247 50.25 54.10 5.38
N ARG A 248 51.22 53.21 5.19
CA ARG A 248 52.55 53.31 5.78
C ARG A 248 53.35 54.53 5.29
N ALA A 249 53.19 54.92 4.03
CA ALA A 249 53.95 56.02 3.41
C ALA A 249 53.68 57.39 4.07
N PRO A 250 52.43 57.89 4.16
CA PRO A 250 52.15 59.17 4.82
C PRO A 250 52.47 59.15 6.32
N VAL A 251 52.26 58.02 7.01
CA VAL A 251 52.62 57.88 8.44
C VAL A 251 54.14 58.03 8.66
N ALA A 252 54.96 57.36 7.82
CA ALA A 252 56.40 57.49 7.89
C ALA A 252 56.87 58.93 7.59
N SER A 253 56.24 59.59 6.60
CA SER A 253 56.49 61.00 6.27
C SER A 253 56.17 61.92 7.44
N ILE A 254 54.99 61.77 8.08
CA ILE A 254 54.61 62.57 9.26
C ILE A 254 55.61 62.36 10.40
N LEU A 255 55.96 61.11 10.73
CA LEU A 255 56.93 60.81 11.78
C LEU A 255 58.31 61.44 11.51
N GLY A 256 58.78 61.36 10.26
CA GLY A 256 60.04 61.97 9.82
C GLY A 256 60.01 63.49 9.95
N LEU A 257 58.94 64.13 9.46
CA LEU A 257 58.76 65.58 9.52
C LEU A 257 58.63 66.09 10.97
N VAL A 258 57.89 65.38 11.83
CA VAL A 258 57.82 65.66 13.28
C VAL A 258 59.19 65.53 13.94
N GLY A 259 60.01 64.56 13.50
CA GLY A 259 61.41 64.45 13.90
C GLY A 259 62.23 65.70 13.53
N LEU A 260 62.10 66.18 12.29
CA LEU A 260 62.77 67.39 11.81
C LEU A 260 62.30 68.66 12.53
N MET A 261 61.01 68.76 12.88
CA MET A 261 60.49 69.89 13.67
C MET A 261 61.19 70.02 15.03
N LYS A 262 61.54 68.88 15.67
CA LYS A 262 62.23 68.89 16.98
C LYS A 262 63.68 69.38 16.90
N SER A 263 64.30 69.37 15.72
CA SER A 263 65.69 69.78 15.50
C SER A 263 65.85 71.08 14.71
N THR A 264 64.76 71.79 14.42
CA THR A 264 64.75 73.03 13.61
C THR A 264 64.55 74.26 14.49
N SER A 265 65.33 75.34 14.28
CA SER A 265 65.36 76.53 15.15
C SER A 265 64.82 77.81 14.48
N THR A 266 64.54 77.75 13.18
CA THR A 266 64.12 78.86 12.32
C THR A 266 62.62 78.82 12.07
N VAL A 267 61.94 79.95 12.28
CA VAL A 267 60.47 80.07 12.15
C VAL A 267 59.99 79.80 10.71
N GLU A 268 60.80 80.17 9.71
CA GLU A 268 60.48 79.97 8.29
C GLU A 268 60.49 78.46 7.92
N ASP A 269 61.49 77.72 8.39
CA ASP A 269 61.61 76.28 8.15
C ASP A 269 60.53 75.49 8.91
N LEU A 270 60.16 75.92 10.13
CA LEU A 270 59.03 75.35 10.86
C LEU A 270 57.70 75.53 10.12
N LYS A 271 57.47 76.68 9.46
CA LYS A 271 56.29 76.90 8.61
C LYS A 271 56.28 75.95 7.41
N GLN A 272 57.43 75.75 6.75
CA GLN A 272 57.52 74.80 5.64
C GLN A 272 57.28 73.36 6.08
N ILE A 273 57.92 72.92 7.17
CA ILE A 273 57.72 71.55 7.70
C ILE A 273 56.25 71.35 8.13
N SER A 274 55.62 72.35 8.75
CA SER A 274 54.20 72.30 9.10
C SER A 274 53.29 72.14 7.87
N ALA A 275 53.59 72.82 6.76
CA ALA A 275 52.86 72.66 5.51
C ALA A 275 53.02 71.23 4.93
N MET A 276 54.22 70.66 5.01
CA MET A 276 54.48 69.27 4.57
C MET A 276 53.81 68.21 5.46
N VAL A 277 53.72 68.46 6.78
CA VAL A 277 52.96 67.60 7.71
C VAL A 277 51.48 67.64 7.37
N GLN A 278 50.97 68.83 7.05
CA GLN A 278 49.57 68.99 6.66
C GLN A 278 49.25 68.23 5.35
N ASP A 279 50.08 68.38 4.31
CA ASP A 279 49.96 67.62 3.06
C ASP A 279 50.05 66.10 3.28
N SER A 280 50.95 65.64 4.17
CA SER A 280 51.05 64.21 4.51
C SER A 280 49.83 63.70 5.30
N THR A 281 49.21 64.57 6.10
CA THR A 281 48.00 64.26 6.86
C THR A 281 46.78 64.19 5.95
N GLU A 282 46.67 65.08 4.96
CA GLU A 282 45.64 65.03 3.91
C GLU A 282 45.76 63.76 3.06
N LYS A 283 47.00 63.35 2.73
CA LYS A 283 47.25 62.06 2.06
C LYS A 283 46.86 60.87 2.91
N LEU A 284 47.09 60.91 4.22
CA LEU A 284 46.65 59.86 5.15
C LEU A 284 45.13 59.76 5.19
N ASP A 285 44.43 60.89 5.31
CA ASP A 285 42.97 60.94 5.36
C ASP A 285 42.33 60.40 4.06
N ALA A 286 42.95 60.70 2.91
CA ALA A 286 42.56 60.13 1.63
C ALA A 286 42.70 58.60 1.59
N VAL A 287 43.79 58.03 2.12
CA VAL A 287 43.99 56.57 2.18
C VAL A 287 43.02 55.91 3.17
N VAL A 288 42.76 56.53 4.33
CA VAL A 288 41.76 56.02 5.29
C VAL A 288 40.37 56.01 4.67
N SER A 289 40.00 57.09 3.97
CA SER A 289 38.74 57.16 3.23
C SER A 289 38.63 56.12 2.12
N GLU A 290 39.75 55.77 1.46
CA GLU A 290 39.82 54.68 0.47
C GLU A 290 39.51 53.33 1.12
N ILE A 291 40.14 53.01 2.26
CA ILE A 291 39.89 51.75 3.01
C ILE A 291 38.43 51.65 3.44
N THR A 292 37.88 52.70 4.06
CA THR A 292 36.49 52.72 4.51
C THR A 292 35.54 52.49 3.33
N ARG A 293 35.80 53.11 2.17
CA ARG A 293 34.98 52.91 0.98
C ARG A 293 35.11 51.49 0.40
N THR A 294 36.29 50.87 0.44
CA THR A 294 36.46 49.48 -0.01
C THR A 294 35.70 48.50 0.90
N ILE A 295 35.63 48.76 2.20
CA ILE A 295 34.90 47.90 3.17
C ILE A 295 33.39 48.17 3.13
N GLU A 296 32.96 49.44 3.11
CA GLU A 296 31.54 49.83 3.18
C GLU A 296 30.86 49.83 1.81
N GLY A 297 31.59 50.14 0.73
CA GLY A 297 31.07 50.18 -0.63
C GLY A 297 30.51 48.84 -1.12
N ASP A 298 31.01 47.72 -0.56
CA ASP A 298 30.49 46.38 -0.82
C ASP A 298 29.33 45.97 0.13
N THR A 299 29.05 46.74 1.18
CA THR A 299 27.88 46.48 2.06
C THR A 299 26.57 47.06 1.51
N HIS A 300 26.63 47.83 0.43
CA HIS A 300 25.47 48.47 -0.24
C HIS A 300 25.45 48.13 -1.73
N THR A 301 25.16 46.87 -2.04
CA THR A 301 24.53 46.50 -3.32
C THR A 301 23.12 45.96 -3.03
N PRO A 302 22.08 46.41 -3.75
CA PRO A 302 20.68 46.06 -3.48
C PRO A 302 20.36 44.58 -3.74
#